data_AF-A0A2W4QTJ3-F1
#
_entry.id   AF-A0A2W4QTJ3-F1
#
_cell.length_a   1.000
_cell.length_b   1.000
_cell.length_c   1.000
_cell.angle_alpha   90.00
_cell.angle_beta   90.00
_cell.angle_gamma   90.00
#
_symmetry.space_group_name_H-M   'P 1'
#
loop_
_entity.id
_entity.type
_entity.pdbx_description
1 polymer ?
#
loop_
_entity_poly.entity_id
_entity_poly.type
_entity_poly.pdbx_seq_one_letter_code
_entity_poly.pdbx_strand_id
1 'polypeptide(L)'
;MPIYRTKGHWRGDSMVNIVHLDSRQFHARLPDRDKLIDEDLVVKQVKSVVQKEAVKKINALKETLPPGEFAKGYDTLRLWDCLALLNDVPVIPKGVLAYIQHYPIKEGCSPVNLEPAGLVTREDVETGKVTVAKLESVDGKAGATPWMYAWHRNKLVYDNPLDRGHWLFRHRVDFTKQAVHVEIVGETHRAYFDGQWVSGDTAFCEKYRLAFGDDFVDIQGDSMYWEDRGLFVVPKGDASGCVVGQASSYFDEYDTTTSRSRIKTNGHLRSSWSPTLRQTRPRPFNACCRRLRDAPRSSASASRWNWTGKAVCCRWSRRSLWKHDRPPDRNSQAD
;
A
#
# COMPACT_ATOMS: atom_id res chain seq x y z
N MET A 1 -34.07 7.91 -22.05
CA MET A 1 -33.28 6.65 -22.05
C MET A 1 -33.01 6.27 -20.60
N PRO A 2 -33.08 4.98 -20.23
CA PRO A 2 -32.91 4.53 -18.84
C PRO A 2 -31.47 4.81 -18.36
N ILE A 3 -31.33 5.31 -17.12
CA ILE A 3 -30.04 5.60 -16.47
C ILE A 3 -29.98 4.77 -15.20
N TYR A 4 -29.05 3.81 -15.15
CA TYR A 4 -28.82 3.03 -13.93
C TYR A 4 -28.07 3.88 -12.90
N ARG A 5 -28.61 3.99 -11.67
CA ARG A 5 -27.99 4.71 -10.55
C ARG A 5 -27.60 3.73 -9.47
N THR A 6 -26.31 3.51 -9.27
CA THR A 6 -25.81 3.03 -7.97
C THR A 6 -25.97 4.15 -6.95
N LYS A 7 -26.55 3.86 -5.78
CA LYS A 7 -26.78 4.80 -4.67
C LYS A 7 -25.44 5.28 -4.09
N GLY A 8 -24.77 6.22 -4.77
CA GLY A 8 -23.61 6.96 -4.27
C GLY A 8 -23.90 8.44 -4.39
N HIS A 9 -23.76 9.18 -3.29
CA HIS A 9 -23.81 10.65 -3.33
C HIS A 9 -22.53 11.17 -3.98
N TRP A 10 -22.63 11.66 -5.21
CA TRP A 10 -21.50 12.26 -5.91
C TRP A 10 -21.49 13.78 -5.69
N ARG A 11 -20.44 14.30 -5.05
CA ARG A 11 -20.13 15.74 -5.10
C ARG A 11 -19.58 16.06 -6.50
N GLY A 12 -20.00 17.20 -7.06
CA GLY A 12 -20.01 17.53 -8.50
C GLY A 12 -18.69 17.58 -9.28
N ASP A 13 -17.58 17.03 -8.78
CA ASP A 13 -16.26 17.05 -9.43
C ASP A 13 -15.76 15.69 -9.95
N SER A 14 -16.59 14.64 -9.87
CA SER A 14 -16.22 13.29 -10.34
C SER A 14 -16.56 13.11 -11.83
N MET A 15 -15.56 13.07 -12.73
CA MET A 15 -15.77 12.81 -14.16
C MET A 15 -16.16 11.36 -14.45
N VAL A 16 -17.14 11.17 -15.33
CA VAL A 16 -17.86 9.91 -15.58
C VAL A 16 -18.04 9.65 -17.11
N ASN A 17 -17.77 8.42 -17.59
CA ASN A 17 -17.70 7.82 -18.95
C ASN A 17 -19.04 7.20 -19.36
N ILE A 18 -19.60 7.54 -20.50
CA ILE A 18 -21.00 7.21 -20.75
C ILE A 18 -21.10 5.99 -21.66
N VAL A 19 -21.91 4.99 -21.26
CA VAL A 19 -22.27 3.89 -22.16
C VAL A 19 -23.70 4.08 -22.66
N HIS A 20 -23.86 4.25 -23.97
CA HIS A 20 -25.15 4.30 -24.62
C HIS A 20 -25.55 2.89 -25.08
N LEU A 21 -26.72 2.43 -24.65
CA LEU A 21 -27.29 1.15 -25.07
C LEU A 21 -28.25 1.35 -26.25
N ASP A 22 -28.21 0.46 -27.23
CA ASP A 22 -29.13 0.45 -28.35
C ASP A 22 -30.54 0.04 -27.89
N SER A 23 -31.51 0.96 -28.03
CA SER A 23 -32.91 0.74 -27.65
C SER A 23 -33.64 -0.33 -28.46
N ARG A 24 -33.06 -0.80 -29.57
CA ARG A 24 -33.58 -1.93 -30.35
C ARG A 24 -33.17 -3.29 -29.77
N GLN A 25 -32.14 -3.31 -28.93
CA GLN A 25 -31.55 -4.54 -28.38
C GLN A 25 -31.75 -4.63 -26.86
N PHE A 26 -31.79 -3.50 -26.16
CA PHE A 26 -31.93 -3.43 -24.71
C PHE A 26 -33.20 -2.67 -24.34
N HIS A 27 -34.12 -3.37 -23.67
CA HIS A 27 -35.42 -2.83 -23.29
C HIS A 27 -35.45 -2.44 -21.81
N ALA A 28 -36.07 -1.31 -21.51
CA ALA A 28 -36.31 -0.86 -20.14
C ALA A 28 -37.70 -1.31 -19.68
N ARG A 29 -37.84 -1.60 -18.37
CA ARG A 29 -39.13 -1.91 -17.75
C ARG A 29 -40.05 -0.69 -17.85
N LEU A 30 -41.23 -0.85 -18.44
CA LEU A 30 -42.26 0.19 -18.48
C LEU A 30 -43.18 0.11 -17.24
N PRO A 31 -43.80 1.21 -16.79
CA PRO A 31 -43.80 2.55 -17.38
C PRO A 31 -42.58 3.41 -17.01
N ASP A 32 -41.93 3.14 -15.87
CA ASP A 32 -40.95 4.06 -15.25
C ASP A 32 -39.57 4.07 -15.92
N ARG A 33 -39.20 3.01 -16.66
CA ARG A 33 -37.88 2.85 -17.31
C ARG A 33 -36.71 2.98 -16.35
N ASP A 34 -36.92 2.56 -15.11
CA ASP A 34 -35.97 2.60 -14.01
C ASP A 34 -34.94 1.46 -14.07
N LYS A 35 -35.32 0.34 -14.70
CA LYS A 35 -34.50 -0.86 -14.83
C LYS A 35 -34.51 -1.42 -16.25
N LEU A 36 -33.49 -2.21 -16.57
CA LEU A 36 -33.45 -3.01 -17.79
C LEU A 36 -34.20 -4.33 -17.56
N ILE A 37 -34.83 -4.85 -18.61
CA ILE A 37 -35.30 -6.24 -18.62
C ILE A 37 -34.05 -7.14 -18.60
N ASP A 38 -34.06 -8.19 -17.79
CA ASP A 38 -32.90 -9.07 -17.56
C ASP A 38 -31.62 -8.31 -17.19
N GLU A 39 -31.78 -7.33 -16.29
CA GLU A 39 -30.75 -6.38 -15.87
C GLU A 39 -29.38 -7.03 -15.62
N ASP A 40 -29.32 -8.12 -14.87
CA ASP A 40 -28.07 -8.80 -14.54
C ASP A 40 -27.35 -9.34 -15.78
N LEU A 41 -28.10 -9.89 -16.74
CA LEU A 41 -27.55 -10.39 -18.00
C LEU A 41 -27.02 -9.23 -18.86
N VAL A 42 -27.80 -8.15 -18.97
CA VAL A 42 -27.40 -6.97 -19.74
C VAL A 42 -26.18 -6.30 -19.12
N VAL A 43 -26.14 -6.11 -17.80
CA VAL A 43 -25.00 -5.55 -17.09
C VAL A 43 -23.76 -6.42 -17.29
N LYS A 44 -23.89 -7.74 -17.21
CA LYS A 44 -22.79 -8.68 -17.47
C LYS A 44 -22.27 -8.57 -18.90
N GLN A 45 -23.17 -8.48 -19.88
CA GLN A 45 -22.82 -8.30 -21.29
C GLN A 45 -22.08 -6.97 -21.53
N VAL A 46 -22.62 -5.86 -21.01
CA VAL A 46 -22.02 -4.53 -21.14
C VAL A 46 -20.65 -4.49 -20.49
N LYS A 47 -20.51 -5.00 -19.26
CA LYS A 47 -19.20 -5.10 -18.57
C LYS A 47 -18.20 -5.89 -19.40
N SER A 48 -18.61 -7.03 -19.98
CA SER A 48 -17.72 -7.84 -20.83
C SER A 48 -17.25 -7.08 -22.07
N VAL A 49 -18.13 -6.36 -22.77
CA VAL A 49 -17.75 -5.57 -23.95
C VAL A 49 -16.83 -4.41 -23.57
N VAL A 50 -17.17 -3.67 -22.52
CA VAL A 50 -16.35 -2.57 -21.99
C VAL A 50 -14.95 -3.07 -21.60
N GLN A 51 -14.87 -4.23 -20.94
CA GLN A 51 -13.61 -4.86 -20.57
C GLN A 51 -12.78 -5.23 -21.81
N LYS A 52 -13.39 -5.86 -22.82
CA LYS A 52 -12.71 -6.23 -24.07
C LYS A 52 -12.14 -5.02 -24.79
N GLU A 53 -12.91 -3.94 -24.89
CA GLU A 53 -12.45 -2.70 -25.52
C GLU A 53 -11.35 -2.00 -24.70
N ALA A 54 -11.45 -2.04 -23.36
CA ALA A 54 -10.40 -1.53 -22.48
C ALA A 54 -9.08 -2.30 -22.69
N VAL A 55 -9.12 -3.63 -22.66
CA VAL A 55 -7.97 -4.51 -22.91
C VAL A 55 -7.36 -4.23 -24.29
N LYS A 56 -8.18 -4.12 -25.34
CA LYS A 56 -7.72 -3.82 -26.70
C LYS A 56 -6.96 -2.48 -26.76
N LYS A 57 -7.51 -1.43 -26.14
CA LYS A 57 -6.86 -0.11 -26.09
C LYS A 57 -5.56 -0.14 -25.29
N ILE A 58 -5.56 -0.81 -24.14
CA ILE A 58 -4.38 -0.92 -23.28
C ILE A 58 -3.27 -1.71 -23.98
N ASN A 59 -3.60 -2.77 -24.72
CA ASN A 59 -2.62 -3.52 -25.53
C ASN A 59 -1.99 -2.65 -26.62
N ALA A 60 -2.79 -1.85 -27.34
CA ALA A 60 -2.23 -0.91 -28.31
C ALA A 60 -1.28 0.12 -27.65
N LEU A 61 -1.57 0.54 -26.41
CA LEU A 61 -0.66 1.40 -25.65
C LEU A 61 0.61 0.66 -25.22
N LYS A 62 0.50 -0.62 -24.85
CA LYS A 62 1.65 -1.45 -24.48
C LYS A 62 2.63 -1.65 -25.63
N GLU A 63 2.14 -1.76 -26.87
CA GLU A 63 2.98 -1.89 -28.07
C GLU A 63 3.74 -0.59 -28.42
N THR A 64 3.20 0.56 -28.02
CA THR A 64 3.75 1.88 -28.36
C THR A 64 4.62 2.48 -27.27
N LEU A 65 4.41 2.07 -26.00
CA LEU A 65 5.09 2.65 -24.85
C LEU A 65 6.26 1.79 -24.37
N PRO A 66 7.35 2.42 -23.89
CA PRO A 66 8.39 1.70 -23.16
C PRO A 66 7.83 1.01 -21.89
N PRO A 67 8.38 -0.16 -21.48
CA PRO A 67 7.91 -0.92 -20.32
C PRO A 67 7.77 -0.09 -19.03
N GLY A 68 8.73 0.79 -18.75
CA GLY A 68 8.72 1.64 -17.56
C GLY A 68 7.62 2.71 -17.58
N GLU A 69 7.27 3.23 -18.76
CA GLU A 69 6.15 4.18 -18.91
C GLU A 69 4.81 3.46 -18.82
N PHE A 70 4.69 2.27 -19.41
CA PHE A 70 3.49 1.43 -19.29
C PHE A 70 3.21 1.07 -17.83
N ALA A 71 4.24 0.73 -17.06
CA ALA A 71 4.12 0.37 -15.64
C ALA A 71 3.57 1.53 -14.77
N LYS A 72 3.75 2.80 -15.17
CA LYS A 72 3.15 3.94 -14.44
C LYS A 72 1.61 3.92 -14.48
N GLY A 73 1.01 3.24 -15.45
CA GLY A 73 -0.43 3.07 -15.58
C GLY A 73 -1.05 2.06 -14.60
N TYR A 74 -0.28 1.52 -13.65
CA TYR A 74 -0.70 0.45 -12.74
C TYR A 74 -2.04 0.68 -12.03
N ASP A 75 -2.29 1.87 -11.49
CA ASP A 75 -3.56 2.17 -10.82
C ASP A 75 -4.76 2.05 -11.78
N THR A 76 -4.56 2.45 -13.04
CA THR A 76 -5.57 2.28 -14.08
C THR A 76 -5.74 0.80 -14.43
N LEU A 77 -4.65 0.05 -14.59
CA LEU A 77 -4.72 -1.39 -14.85
C LEU A 77 -5.45 -2.14 -13.72
N ARG A 78 -5.22 -1.75 -12.47
CA ARG A 78 -5.91 -2.29 -11.29
C ARG A 78 -7.39 -1.93 -11.30
N LEU A 79 -7.75 -0.67 -11.57
CA LEU A 79 -9.14 -0.20 -11.61
C LEU A 79 -9.96 -0.92 -12.68
N TRP A 80 -9.34 -1.22 -13.82
CA TRP A 80 -9.97 -1.88 -14.95
C TRP A 80 -9.78 -3.40 -14.95
N ASP A 81 -9.24 -4.00 -13.88
CA ASP A 81 -9.00 -5.45 -13.79
C ASP A 81 -8.21 -6.02 -14.99
N CYS A 82 -7.20 -5.26 -15.45
CA CYS A 82 -6.34 -5.57 -16.59
C CYS A 82 -4.91 -5.93 -16.16
N LEU A 83 -4.71 -6.35 -14.90
CA LEU A 83 -3.38 -6.64 -14.33
C LEU A 83 -2.64 -7.76 -15.07
N ALA A 84 -3.36 -8.70 -15.69
CA ALA A 84 -2.77 -9.78 -16.48
C ALA A 84 -1.88 -9.27 -17.63
N LEU A 85 -2.09 -8.03 -18.11
CA LEU A 85 -1.27 -7.42 -19.15
C LEU A 85 0.15 -7.04 -18.69
N LEU A 86 0.41 -7.08 -17.39
CA LEU A 86 1.74 -6.86 -16.79
C LEU A 86 2.57 -8.14 -16.70
N ASN A 87 1.98 -9.32 -16.92
CA ASN A 87 2.63 -10.62 -16.67
C ASN A 87 3.88 -10.91 -17.49
N ASP A 88 4.06 -10.22 -18.61
CA ASP A 88 5.18 -10.31 -19.54
C ASP A 88 6.03 -9.02 -19.59
N VAL A 89 5.63 -7.98 -18.84
CA VAL A 89 6.36 -6.71 -18.77
C VAL A 89 7.59 -6.91 -17.88
N PRO A 90 8.83 -6.61 -18.36
CA PRO A 90 10.07 -6.89 -17.62
C PRO A 90 10.37 -5.86 -16.52
N VAL A 91 9.33 -5.22 -15.97
CA VAL A 91 9.42 -4.15 -14.98
C VAL A 91 8.24 -4.25 -14.02
N ILE A 92 8.52 -4.07 -12.74
CA ILE A 92 7.51 -4.03 -11.69
C ILE A 92 7.05 -2.58 -11.50
N PRO A 93 5.73 -2.32 -11.51
CA PRO A 93 5.20 -1.00 -11.22
C PRO A 93 5.57 -0.45 -9.84
N LYS A 94 5.72 0.88 -9.78
CA LYS A 94 5.86 1.60 -8.51
C LYS A 94 4.63 1.35 -7.65
N GLY A 95 4.85 1.07 -6.37
CA GLY A 95 3.77 0.79 -5.40
C GLY A 95 3.45 -0.70 -5.22
N VAL A 96 3.92 -1.59 -6.10
CA VAL A 96 3.79 -3.04 -5.87
C VAL A 96 4.74 -3.52 -4.78
N LEU A 97 5.96 -2.97 -4.80
CA LEU A 97 7.02 -3.28 -3.84
C LEU A 97 7.27 -2.07 -2.94
N ALA A 98 7.69 -2.33 -1.71
CA ALA A 98 8.03 -1.30 -0.75
C ALA A 98 9.30 -1.64 0.05
N TYR A 99 10.01 -0.60 0.49
CA TYR A 99 11.09 -0.69 1.46
C TYR A 99 10.52 -0.59 2.88
N ILE A 100 11.09 -1.36 3.81
CA ILE A 100 10.85 -1.19 5.24
C ILE A 100 11.75 -0.05 5.72
N GLN A 101 11.20 1.14 5.99
CA GLN A 101 11.97 2.31 6.38
C GLN A 101 12.30 2.36 7.88
N HIS A 102 11.42 1.80 8.69
CA HIS A 102 11.50 1.90 10.15
C HIS A 102 11.31 0.54 10.82
N TYR A 103 11.65 0.52 12.10
CA TYR A 103 11.49 -0.62 12.97
C TYR A 103 10.04 -1.18 12.88
N PRO A 104 9.87 -2.47 12.53
CA PRO A 104 8.55 -3.10 12.41
C PRO A 104 7.81 -3.16 13.75
N ILE A 105 6.55 -2.75 13.77
CA ILE A 105 5.66 -2.72 14.95
C ILE A 105 4.26 -3.21 14.55
N LYS A 106 3.46 -3.60 15.53
CA LYS A 106 2.09 -4.08 15.34
C LYS A 106 1.18 -2.98 14.76
N GLU A 107 0.21 -3.37 13.94
CA GLU A 107 -0.74 -2.42 13.38
C GLU A 107 -1.53 -1.75 14.51
N GLY A 108 -1.67 -0.43 14.43
CA GLY A 108 -2.28 0.34 15.50
C GLY A 108 -1.34 0.80 16.61
N CYS A 109 -0.02 0.58 16.54
CA CYS A 109 1.00 1.35 17.31
C CYS A 109 1.79 2.37 16.45
N SER A 110 1.65 2.26 15.14
CA SER A 110 1.95 3.19 14.04
C SER A 110 1.98 2.32 12.79
N PRO A 111 1.58 2.81 11.61
CA PRO A 111 1.73 2.00 10.39
C PRO A 111 3.20 1.58 10.23
N VAL A 112 3.44 0.32 9.86
CA VAL A 112 4.77 -0.09 9.38
C VAL A 112 5.11 0.85 8.23
N ASN A 113 6.17 1.65 8.39
CA ASN A 113 6.50 2.67 7.40
C ASN A 113 7.09 1.99 6.16
N LEU A 114 6.20 1.67 5.22
CA LEU A 114 6.52 1.13 3.91
C LEU A 114 6.62 2.28 2.92
N GLU A 115 7.81 2.46 2.35
CA GLU A 115 8.01 3.42 1.26
C GLU A 115 7.96 2.69 -0.09
N PRO A 116 7.12 3.14 -1.04
CA PRO A 116 7.08 2.54 -2.37
C PRO A 116 8.46 2.50 -3.01
N ALA A 117 8.87 1.31 -3.42
CA ALA A 117 10.12 1.12 -4.13
C ALA A 117 10.08 1.87 -5.48
N GLY A 118 11.27 2.20 -5.98
CA GLY A 118 11.43 2.77 -7.31
C GLY A 118 11.09 1.76 -8.42
N LEU A 119 11.53 2.07 -9.63
CA LEU A 119 11.43 1.12 -10.74
C LEU A 119 12.31 -0.10 -10.46
N VAL A 120 11.71 -1.29 -10.38
CA VAL A 120 12.45 -2.55 -10.21
C VAL A 120 12.32 -3.35 -11.49
N THR A 121 13.45 -3.72 -12.09
CA THR A 121 13.46 -4.50 -13.32
C THR A 121 13.42 -6.00 -13.04
N ARG A 122 13.00 -6.78 -14.03
CA ARG A 122 13.05 -8.24 -13.96
C ARG A 122 14.48 -8.75 -13.79
N GLU A 123 15.43 -8.14 -14.47
CA GLU A 123 16.85 -8.48 -14.39
C GLU A 123 17.38 -8.31 -12.96
N ASP A 124 17.05 -7.20 -12.28
CA ASP A 124 17.48 -6.98 -10.89
C ASP A 124 16.98 -8.08 -9.93
N VAL A 125 15.79 -8.64 -10.20
CA VAL A 125 15.20 -9.73 -9.39
C VAL A 125 15.81 -11.08 -9.76
N GLU A 126 15.96 -11.38 -11.05
CA GLU A 126 16.51 -12.66 -11.53
C GLU A 126 17.99 -12.84 -11.22
N THR A 127 18.76 -11.75 -11.24
CA THR A 127 20.19 -11.75 -10.85
C THR A 127 20.40 -11.79 -9.33
N GLY A 128 19.32 -11.66 -8.55
CA GLY A 128 19.37 -11.66 -7.08
C GLY A 128 19.84 -10.34 -6.46
N LYS A 129 20.07 -9.30 -7.26
CA LYS A 129 20.40 -7.94 -6.76
C LYS A 129 19.29 -7.37 -5.88
N VAL A 130 18.03 -7.72 -6.18
CA VAL A 130 16.86 -7.37 -5.39
C VAL A 130 16.13 -8.66 -4.99
N THR A 131 15.99 -8.89 -3.68
CA THR A 131 15.17 -9.99 -3.15
C THR A 131 13.82 -9.46 -2.68
N VAL A 132 12.73 -10.08 -3.14
CA VAL A 132 11.37 -9.76 -2.72
C VAL A 132 10.89 -10.75 -1.67
N ALA A 133 10.43 -10.23 -0.53
CA ALA A 133 9.86 -10.95 0.58
C ALA A 133 8.34 -10.84 0.57
N LYS A 134 7.66 -11.98 0.70
CA LYS A 134 6.26 -12.03 1.08
C LYS A 134 6.19 -12.26 2.59
N LEU A 135 5.63 -11.27 3.28
CA LEU A 135 5.45 -11.26 4.74
C LEU A 135 3.96 -11.34 5.07
N GLU A 136 3.63 -11.94 6.21
CA GLU A 136 2.31 -11.78 6.85
C GLU A 136 2.29 -10.45 7.61
N SER A 137 1.11 -10.01 8.08
CA SER A 137 1.03 -8.93 9.07
C SER A 137 1.91 -9.23 10.29
N VAL A 138 2.45 -8.17 10.91
CA VAL A 138 3.22 -8.25 12.17
C VAL A 138 2.35 -8.83 13.31
N ASP A 139 1.02 -8.68 13.23
CA ASP A 139 0.06 -9.26 14.16
C ASP A 139 -0.22 -10.76 13.90
N GLY A 140 0.38 -11.32 12.85
CA GLY A 140 0.28 -12.73 12.50
C GLY A 140 1.07 -13.64 13.45
N LYS A 141 0.99 -14.95 13.21
CA LYS A 141 1.62 -15.96 14.09
C LYS A 141 3.13 -15.83 14.17
N ALA A 142 3.78 -15.48 13.07
CA ALA A 142 5.23 -15.32 13.02
C ALA A 142 5.71 -14.01 13.68
N GLY A 143 4.79 -13.11 14.03
CA GLY A 143 5.09 -11.85 14.68
C GLY A 143 6.04 -10.95 13.89
N ALA A 144 6.89 -10.24 14.62
CA ALA A 144 7.88 -9.33 14.05
C ALA A 144 9.15 -10.03 13.50
N THR A 145 9.35 -11.32 13.75
CA THR A 145 10.61 -12.00 13.41
C THR A 145 10.94 -11.98 11.91
N PRO A 146 10.01 -12.34 10.99
CA PRO A 146 10.26 -12.23 9.55
C PRO A 146 10.50 -10.80 9.08
N TRP A 147 9.83 -9.84 9.71
CA TRP A 147 9.95 -8.41 9.41
C TRP A 147 11.32 -7.87 9.80
N MET A 148 11.82 -8.22 10.98
CA MET A 148 13.17 -7.85 11.44
C MET A 148 14.24 -8.40 10.50
N TYR A 149 14.13 -9.67 10.11
CA TYR A 149 15.06 -10.27 9.15
C TYR A 149 15.03 -9.57 7.78
N ALA A 150 13.84 -9.31 7.24
CA ALA A 150 13.68 -8.63 5.96
C ALA A 150 14.23 -7.19 5.99
N TRP A 151 14.00 -6.47 7.08
CA TRP A 151 14.47 -5.09 7.27
C TRP A 151 16.00 -5.02 7.34
N HIS A 152 16.64 -5.83 8.19
CA HIS A 152 18.10 -5.82 8.30
C HIS A 152 18.82 -6.35 7.05
N ARG A 153 18.13 -7.11 6.19
CA ARG A 153 18.65 -7.57 4.89
C ARG A 153 18.21 -6.69 3.71
N ASN A 154 17.59 -5.53 3.97
CA ASN A 154 17.11 -4.60 2.94
C ASN A 154 16.26 -5.29 1.85
N LYS A 155 15.45 -6.28 2.23
CA LYS A 155 14.55 -6.97 1.29
C LYS A 155 13.35 -6.08 0.97
N LEU A 156 12.87 -6.16 -0.26
CA LEU A 156 11.64 -5.47 -0.67
C LEU A 156 10.42 -6.27 -0.24
N VAL A 157 9.42 -5.62 0.32
CA VAL A 157 8.15 -6.25 0.71
C VAL A 157 7.17 -6.17 -0.44
N TYR A 158 6.49 -7.28 -0.69
CA TYR A 158 5.36 -7.33 -1.61
C TYR A 158 4.08 -6.83 -0.91
N ASP A 159 3.61 -5.65 -1.30
CA ASP A 159 2.51 -4.93 -0.62
C ASP A 159 1.20 -4.93 -1.44
N ASN A 160 1.28 -4.68 -2.75
CA ASN A 160 0.08 -4.53 -3.58
C ASN A 160 -0.16 -5.68 -4.58
N PRO A 161 -1.42 -6.00 -4.91
CA PRO A 161 -1.78 -7.18 -5.68
C PRO A 161 -1.35 -7.09 -7.16
N LEU A 162 -0.78 -8.18 -7.67
CA LEU A 162 -0.51 -8.42 -9.09
C LEU A 162 -1.36 -9.60 -9.57
N ASP A 163 -1.47 -9.77 -10.88
CA ASP A 163 -2.14 -10.93 -11.44
C ASP A 163 -1.42 -12.24 -11.08
N ARG A 164 -2.19 -13.32 -10.90
CA ARG A 164 -1.70 -14.64 -10.47
C ARG A 164 -0.65 -15.24 -11.41
N GLY A 165 -0.65 -14.86 -12.68
CA GLY A 165 0.31 -15.32 -13.69
C GLY A 165 1.63 -14.55 -13.72
N HIS A 166 1.81 -13.53 -12.87
CA HIS A 166 2.97 -12.64 -12.96
C HIS A 166 4.29 -13.35 -12.63
N TRP A 167 5.33 -13.06 -13.43
CA TRP A 167 6.64 -13.71 -13.32
C TRP A 167 7.30 -13.56 -11.94
N LEU A 168 7.09 -12.43 -11.26
CA LEU A 168 7.61 -12.13 -9.92
C LEU A 168 7.36 -13.26 -8.90
N PHE A 169 6.23 -13.96 -9.03
CA PHE A 169 5.82 -14.97 -8.08
C PHE A 169 6.69 -16.23 -8.08
N ARG A 170 7.51 -16.42 -9.12
CA ARG A 170 8.52 -17.48 -9.18
C ARG A 170 9.81 -17.16 -8.43
N HIS A 171 10.08 -15.86 -8.19
CA HIS A 171 11.35 -15.38 -7.63
C HIS A 171 11.22 -14.80 -6.21
N ARG A 172 10.00 -14.67 -5.68
CA ARG A 172 9.78 -14.17 -4.32
C ARG A 172 10.11 -15.23 -3.27
N VAL A 173 10.60 -14.78 -2.12
CA VAL A 173 10.78 -15.60 -0.92
C VAL A 173 9.52 -15.51 -0.06
N ASP A 174 8.95 -16.66 0.32
CA ASP A 174 7.72 -16.73 1.10
C ASP A 174 7.99 -17.11 2.55
N PHE A 175 8.03 -16.10 3.43
CA PHE A 175 8.27 -16.29 4.86
C PHE A 175 7.07 -16.91 5.60
N THR A 176 5.92 -17.05 4.94
CA THR A 176 4.76 -17.76 5.51
C THR A 176 4.91 -19.28 5.44
N LYS A 177 5.84 -19.78 4.61
CA LYS A 177 6.08 -21.22 4.42
C LYS A 177 7.29 -21.74 5.20
N GLN A 178 8.27 -20.89 5.41
CA GLN A 178 9.51 -21.22 6.12
C GLN A 178 9.75 -20.17 7.20
N ALA A 179 9.87 -20.64 8.44
CA ALA A 179 10.09 -19.77 9.58
C ALA A 179 11.53 -19.26 9.62
N VAL A 180 11.71 -18.07 10.18
CA VAL A 180 13.02 -17.52 10.55
C VAL A 180 13.38 -18.07 11.93
N HIS A 181 14.54 -18.70 12.04
CA HIS A 181 15.05 -19.21 13.31
C HIS A 181 15.73 -18.10 14.10
N VAL A 182 15.40 -18.02 15.40
CA VAL A 182 15.98 -17.05 16.32
C VAL A 182 16.93 -17.76 17.27
N GLU A 183 18.16 -17.26 17.37
CA GLU A 183 19.16 -17.74 18.31
C GLU A 183 19.65 -16.57 19.17
N ILE A 184 19.62 -16.73 20.49
CA ILE A 184 20.12 -15.73 21.44
C ILE A 184 21.60 -16.04 21.71
N VAL A 185 22.49 -15.06 21.52
CA VAL A 185 23.93 -15.25 21.64
C VAL A 185 24.49 -14.38 22.77
N GLY A 186 25.23 -15.00 23.67
CA GLY A 186 25.79 -14.31 24.84
C GLY A 186 24.70 -13.80 25.77
N GLU A 187 23.74 -14.67 26.11
CA GLU A 187 22.71 -14.35 27.10
C GLU A 187 23.40 -14.00 28.44
N THR A 188 23.11 -12.81 28.96
CA THR A 188 23.73 -12.29 30.18
C THR A 188 22.84 -12.51 31.39
N HIS A 189 21.54 -12.22 31.26
CA HIS A 189 20.56 -12.41 32.32
C HIS A 189 19.13 -12.43 31.76
N ARG A 190 18.21 -12.98 32.55
CA ARG A 190 16.77 -12.88 32.32
C ARG A 190 16.10 -12.06 33.41
N ALA A 191 15.06 -11.34 33.03
CA ALA A 191 14.19 -10.63 33.95
C ALA A 191 12.74 -10.74 33.49
N TYR A 192 11.81 -10.42 34.38
CA TYR A 192 10.42 -10.25 34.01
C TYR A 192 10.14 -8.76 33.80
N PHE A 193 9.70 -8.41 32.59
CA PHE A 193 9.20 -7.08 32.30
C PHE A 193 7.75 -6.98 32.78
N ASP A 194 7.48 -6.06 33.69
CA ASP A 194 6.15 -5.79 34.25
C ASP A 194 5.71 -4.39 33.81
N GLY A 195 4.98 -4.34 32.69
CA GLY A 195 4.40 -3.11 32.15
C GLY A 195 2.90 -3.02 32.47
N GLN A 196 2.33 -1.84 32.26
CA GLN A 196 0.91 -1.62 32.53
C GLN A 196 -0.02 -2.40 31.58
N TRP A 197 0.42 -2.62 30.34
CA TRP A 197 -0.38 -3.20 29.26
C TRP A 197 0.29 -4.37 28.54
N VAL A 198 1.59 -4.55 28.79
CA VAL A 198 2.34 -5.69 28.29
C VAL A 198 3.38 -6.07 29.33
N SER A 199 3.44 -7.36 29.60
CA SER A 199 4.38 -7.96 30.53
C SER A 199 4.82 -9.29 29.96
N GLY A 200 6.06 -9.68 30.25
CA GLY A 200 6.61 -10.91 29.69
C GLY A 200 8.05 -11.12 30.10
N ASP A 201 8.53 -12.33 29.83
CA ASP A 201 9.92 -12.66 30.07
C ASP A 201 10.83 -11.85 29.14
N THR A 202 11.97 -11.43 29.66
CA THR A 202 12.97 -10.65 28.94
C THR A 202 14.32 -11.34 29.05
N ALA A 203 14.95 -11.61 27.92
CA ALA A 203 16.30 -12.12 27.83
C ALA A 203 17.23 -11.00 27.34
N PHE A 204 18.23 -10.66 28.14
CA PHE A 204 19.26 -9.69 27.79
C PHE A 204 20.47 -10.42 27.23
N CYS A 205 20.95 -9.99 26.08
CA CYS A 205 22.04 -10.66 25.38
C CYS A 205 23.04 -9.66 24.79
N GLU A 206 24.19 -10.16 24.35
CA GLU A 206 25.08 -9.35 23.52
C GLU A 206 24.45 -9.07 22.15
N LYS A 207 23.86 -10.10 21.54
CA LYS A 207 23.18 -10.03 20.25
C LYS A 207 22.22 -11.21 20.08
N TYR A 208 21.35 -11.12 19.09
CA TYR A 208 20.60 -12.28 18.62
C TYR A 208 20.80 -12.45 17.12
N ARG A 209 20.64 -13.69 16.66
CA ARG A 209 20.83 -14.08 15.28
C ARG A 209 19.49 -14.53 14.71
N LEU A 210 19.15 -13.97 13.56
CA LEU A 210 18.02 -14.40 12.74
C LEU A 210 18.56 -15.19 11.55
N ALA A 211 18.21 -16.47 11.45
CA ALA A 211 18.64 -17.37 10.39
C ALA A 211 17.46 -17.78 9.50
N PHE A 212 17.67 -17.76 8.19
CA PHE A 212 16.70 -18.19 7.19
C PHE A 212 17.42 -18.94 6.06
N GLY A 213 17.18 -20.25 5.98
CA GLY A 213 17.98 -21.12 5.10
C GLY A 213 19.45 -21.12 5.52
N ASP A 214 20.35 -20.91 4.57
CA ASP A 214 21.81 -20.85 4.80
C ASP A 214 22.30 -19.45 5.19
N ASP A 215 21.40 -18.47 5.27
CA ASP A 215 21.73 -17.07 5.48
C ASP A 215 21.32 -16.59 6.88
N PHE A 216 22.14 -15.75 7.52
CA PHE A 216 21.88 -15.28 8.88
C PHE A 216 22.27 -13.82 9.10
N VAL A 217 21.56 -13.12 9.97
CA VAL A 217 21.89 -11.75 10.37
C VAL A 217 22.01 -11.64 11.88
N ASP A 218 23.10 -11.03 12.34
CA ASP A 218 23.36 -10.74 13.74
C ASP A 218 22.88 -9.32 14.05
N ILE A 219 21.96 -9.18 15.00
CA ILE A 219 21.37 -7.90 15.41
C ILE A 219 21.83 -7.55 16.83
N GLN A 220 22.41 -6.36 16.96
CA GLN A 220 23.04 -5.89 18.20
C GLN A 220 22.41 -4.60 18.75
N GLY A 221 21.66 -3.87 17.92
CA GLY A 221 21.17 -2.53 18.22
C GLY A 221 19.65 -2.40 18.34
N ASP A 222 18.90 -3.42 17.94
CA ASP A 222 17.44 -3.36 17.85
C ASP A 222 16.85 -4.54 18.62
N SER A 223 16.11 -4.29 19.68
CA SER A 223 15.39 -5.35 20.41
C SER A 223 14.29 -5.98 19.55
N MET A 224 13.79 -7.15 19.93
CA MET A 224 12.70 -7.82 19.20
C MET A 224 11.80 -8.59 20.16
N TYR A 225 10.50 -8.60 19.87
CA TYR A 225 9.54 -9.46 20.55
C TYR A 225 9.41 -10.77 19.79
N TRP A 226 9.79 -11.86 20.44
CA TRP A 226 9.69 -13.20 19.88
C TRP A 226 8.33 -13.80 20.23
N GLU A 227 7.38 -13.66 19.29
CA GLU A 227 5.98 -14.05 19.46
C GLU A 227 5.82 -15.54 19.85
N ASP A 228 6.55 -16.46 19.20
CA ASP A 228 6.45 -17.91 19.50
C ASP A 228 6.77 -18.26 20.96
N ARG A 229 7.62 -17.47 21.63
CA ARG A 229 8.04 -17.71 23.01
C ARG A 229 7.46 -16.70 24.00
N GLY A 230 6.74 -15.68 23.54
CA GLY A 230 6.32 -14.55 24.37
C GLY A 230 7.50 -13.86 25.07
N LEU A 231 8.64 -13.75 24.39
CA LEU A 231 9.92 -13.33 24.99
C LEU A 231 10.44 -12.03 24.37
N PHE A 232 10.76 -11.05 25.21
CA PHE A 232 11.51 -9.86 24.81
C PHE A 232 12.99 -10.20 24.69
N VAL A 233 13.57 -10.06 23.51
CA VAL A 233 15.00 -10.25 23.28
C VAL A 233 15.65 -8.87 23.16
N VAL A 234 16.49 -8.52 24.13
CA VAL A 234 17.06 -7.18 24.26
C VAL A 234 18.58 -7.26 24.15
N PRO A 235 19.17 -6.87 23.01
CA PRO A 235 20.61 -6.80 22.87
C PRO A 235 21.17 -5.59 23.63
N LYS A 236 22.42 -5.67 24.08
CA LYS A 236 23.09 -4.62 24.86
C LYS A 236 23.11 -3.25 24.18
N GLY A 237 23.09 -3.21 22.84
CA GLY A 237 23.15 -1.98 22.07
C GLY A 237 21.81 -1.25 21.89
N ASP A 238 20.68 -1.86 22.25
CA ASP A 238 19.39 -1.19 22.13
C ASP A 238 19.10 -0.27 23.33
N ALA A 239 18.67 0.94 23.04
CA ALA A 239 18.22 1.94 24.00
C ALA A 239 16.87 2.57 23.63
N SER A 240 16.21 2.07 22.59
CA SER A 240 15.00 2.68 22.02
C SER A 240 13.73 2.31 22.78
N GLY A 241 13.63 1.06 23.26
CA GLY A 241 12.39 0.52 23.82
C GLY A 241 11.29 0.26 22.78
N CYS A 242 11.60 0.32 21.48
CA CYS A 242 10.62 0.14 20.39
C CYS A 242 9.95 -1.24 20.39
N VAL A 243 10.59 -2.25 20.99
CA VAL A 243 10.06 -3.62 21.10
C VAL A 243 8.70 -3.72 21.79
N VAL A 244 8.36 -2.76 22.66
CA VAL A 244 7.03 -2.70 23.29
C VAL A 244 5.94 -2.61 22.22
N GLY A 245 6.17 -1.86 21.12
CA GLY A 245 5.25 -1.74 20.00
C GLY A 245 5.18 -2.98 19.08
N GLN A 246 6.09 -3.95 19.24
CA GLN A 246 5.94 -5.28 18.63
C GLN A 246 5.10 -6.22 19.48
N ALA A 247 5.06 -6.00 20.80
CA ALA A 247 4.34 -6.88 21.71
C ALA A 247 2.88 -6.44 21.89
N SER A 248 2.60 -5.13 21.87
CA SER A 248 1.26 -4.56 22.05
C SER A 248 0.99 -3.45 21.03
N SER A 249 -0.26 -3.38 20.54
CA SER A 249 -0.79 -2.36 19.62
C SER A 249 -1.60 -1.26 20.33
N TYR A 250 -1.58 -1.20 21.66
CA TYR A 250 -2.43 -0.25 22.41
C TYR A 250 -1.82 1.15 22.50
N PHE A 251 -2.62 2.16 22.13
CA PHE A 251 -2.36 3.57 22.41
C PHE A 251 -3.27 4.09 23.53
N ASP A 252 -2.76 5.01 24.34
CA ASP A 252 -3.64 5.82 25.20
C ASP A 252 -4.42 6.86 24.38
N GLU A 253 -5.33 7.58 25.05
CA GLU A 253 -6.18 8.62 24.44
C GLU A 253 -5.40 9.82 23.85
N TYR A 254 -4.07 9.83 23.98
CA TYR A 254 -3.16 10.85 23.45
C TYR A 254 -2.17 10.31 22.41
N ASP A 255 -2.37 9.09 21.89
CA ASP A 255 -1.45 8.41 20.95
C ASP A 255 -0.02 8.29 21.50
N THR A 256 0.16 8.27 22.83
CA THR A 256 1.47 8.10 23.46
C THR A 256 1.64 6.71 24.04
N THR A 257 2.78 6.08 23.74
CA THR A 257 3.22 4.89 24.45
C THR A 257 3.83 5.32 25.79
N THR A 258 3.06 5.24 26.87
CA THR A 258 3.55 5.58 28.21
C THR A 258 4.47 4.45 28.72
N SER A 259 5.77 4.51 28.41
CA SER A 259 6.80 3.62 28.97
C SER A 259 7.16 3.98 30.43
N ARG A 260 6.16 4.16 31.30
CA ARG A 260 6.39 4.27 32.75
C ARG A 260 6.47 2.87 33.35
N SER A 261 7.57 2.15 33.11
CA SER A 261 7.79 0.79 33.63
C SER A 261 8.62 0.76 34.91
N ARG A 262 8.22 -0.09 35.87
CA ARG A 262 9.06 -0.50 37.02
C ARG A 262 9.67 -1.86 36.70
N ILE A 263 10.98 -1.91 36.48
CA ILE A 263 11.69 -3.19 36.41
C ILE A 263 11.82 -3.73 37.84
N LYS A 264 11.17 -4.85 38.14
CA LYS A 264 11.37 -5.59 39.39
C LYS A 264 12.52 -6.57 39.17
N THR A 265 13.71 -6.22 39.64
CA THR A 265 14.83 -7.16 39.76
C THR A 265 14.81 -7.81 41.15
N ASN A 266 15.00 -9.14 41.21
CA ASN A 266 15.26 -9.83 42.46
C ASN A 266 16.68 -9.51 42.91
N GLY A 267 16.82 -8.66 43.93
CA GLY A 267 18.09 -8.36 44.59
C GLY A 267 18.75 -7.08 44.07
N HIS A 268 19.09 -6.21 45.01
CA HIS A 268 19.66 -4.87 44.89
C HIS A 268 20.48 -4.55 43.62
N LEU A 269 20.01 -3.59 42.81
CA LEU A 269 20.67 -2.30 42.56
C LEU A 269 19.92 -1.46 41.51
N ARG A 270 19.71 -0.19 41.89
CA ARG A 270 19.50 1.04 41.09
C ARG A 270 18.42 1.05 39.98
N SER A 271 17.37 1.80 40.29
CA SER A 271 16.56 2.55 39.34
C SER A 271 17.41 3.36 38.37
N SER A 272 17.30 3.07 37.07
CA SER A 272 17.62 4.04 36.02
C SER A 272 16.71 3.87 34.82
N TRP A 273 15.44 4.23 35.00
CA TRP A 273 14.64 4.79 33.93
C TRP A 273 14.31 6.23 34.33
N SER A 274 14.97 7.19 33.66
CA SER A 274 14.79 8.66 33.69
C SER A 274 15.40 9.43 34.88
N PRO A 275 16.17 10.51 34.61
CA PRO A 275 15.55 11.77 34.18
C PRO A 275 16.33 12.54 33.09
N THR A 276 15.96 12.38 31.81
CA THR A 276 16.14 13.45 30.81
C THR A 276 15.06 13.46 29.72
N LEU A 277 13.79 13.32 30.11
CA LEU A 277 12.69 13.86 29.31
C LEU A 277 12.45 15.30 29.75
N ARG A 278 13.35 16.21 29.35
CA ARG A 278 12.98 17.62 29.19
C ARG A 278 12.51 17.78 27.76
N GLN A 279 11.31 18.34 27.62
CA GLN A 279 10.74 18.86 26.37
C GLN A 279 11.83 19.37 25.42
N THR A 280 12.15 18.59 24.40
CA THR A 280 12.72 19.12 23.17
C THR A 280 11.65 18.96 22.11
N ARG A 281 11.06 20.09 21.73
CA ARG A 281 10.26 20.23 20.51
C ARG A 281 11.00 19.52 19.36
N PRO A 282 10.31 18.87 18.41
CA PRO A 282 10.97 18.30 17.26
C PRO A 282 11.69 19.41 16.51
N ARG A 283 13.03 19.39 16.52
CA ARG A 283 13.80 20.16 15.55
C ARG A 283 13.77 19.37 14.24
N PRO A 284 13.56 20.04 13.09
CA PRO A 284 13.48 19.36 11.80
C PRO A 284 14.85 18.79 11.45
N PHE A 285 14.93 17.46 11.30
CA PHE A 285 16.18 16.78 10.94
C PHE A 285 16.43 16.83 9.43
N ASN A 286 16.56 18.05 8.90
CA ASN A 286 17.21 18.32 7.62
C ASN A 286 18.74 18.38 7.85
N ALA A 287 19.38 17.26 8.16
CA ALA A 287 20.83 17.21 8.33
C ALA A 287 21.44 15.81 8.19
N CYS A 288 21.08 15.04 7.15
CA CYS A 288 21.86 13.85 6.78
C CYS A 288 21.84 13.50 5.28
N CYS A 289 21.59 14.48 4.40
CA CYS A 289 21.63 14.27 2.94
C CYS A 289 22.30 15.45 2.19
N ARG A 290 23.46 15.93 2.66
CA ARG A 290 24.32 16.81 1.87
C ARG A 290 25.73 16.25 1.76
N ARG A 291 25.90 15.32 0.82
CA ARG A 291 27.09 15.17 -0.03
C ARG A 291 26.74 14.14 -1.11
N LEU A 292 26.99 14.53 -2.37
CA LEU A 292 26.77 13.82 -3.65
C LEU A 292 25.59 14.35 -4.49
N ARG A 293 25.83 15.49 -5.17
CA ARG A 293 25.90 15.56 -6.64
C ARG A 293 25.96 17.01 -7.13
N ASP A 294 27.13 17.40 -7.63
CA ASP A 294 27.29 18.53 -8.54
C ASP A 294 27.13 18.06 -10.00
N ALA A 295 26.57 18.96 -10.83
CA ALA A 295 26.48 19.02 -12.29
C ALA A 295 25.37 18.21 -13.03
N PRO A 296 24.91 18.69 -14.22
CA PRO A 296 24.37 20.01 -14.50
C PRO A 296 22.91 19.94 -14.98
N ARG A 297 22.17 21.04 -14.84
CA ARG A 297 20.80 21.20 -15.36
C ARG A 297 20.83 21.29 -16.89
N SER A 298 20.29 20.29 -17.57
CA SER A 298 19.83 20.41 -18.96
C SER A 298 18.30 20.46 -18.99
N SER A 299 17.78 21.54 -19.54
CA SER A 299 16.39 21.77 -19.89
C SER A 299 15.86 20.70 -20.84
N ALA A 300 14.82 19.96 -20.44
CA ALA A 300 13.98 19.21 -21.36
C ALA A 300 12.52 19.37 -20.93
N SER A 301 11.75 20.03 -21.81
CA SER A 301 10.31 20.16 -21.76
C SER A 301 9.64 18.78 -21.82
N ALA A 302 9.11 18.31 -20.70
CA ALA A 302 8.28 17.11 -20.66
C ALA A 302 6.81 17.50 -20.84
N SER A 303 6.29 17.21 -22.03
CA SER A 303 4.88 17.24 -22.37
C SER A 303 4.09 16.31 -21.46
N ARG A 304 3.16 16.92 -20.71
CA ARG A 304 2.30 16.27 -19.72
C ARG A 304 1.22 15.46 -20.45
N TRP A 305 1.41 14.16 -20.60
CA TRP A 305 0.36 13.27 -21.07
C TRP A 305 -0.55 12.88 -19.89
N ASN A 306 -1.75 13.45 -19.87
CA ASN A 306 -2.77 13.23 -18.84
C ASN A 306 -3.34 11.81 -18.94
N TRP A 307 -2.91 10.92 -18.05
CA TRP A 307 -3.54 9.63 -17.78
C TRP A 307 -4.64 9.81 -16.74
N THR A 308 -5.78 10.34 -17.15
CA THR A 308 -6.97 10.33 -16.29
C THR A 308 -7.72 9.02 -16.52
N GLY A 309 -7.65 8.13 -15.52
CA GLY A 309 -8.54 6.99 -15.37
C GLY A 309 -9.96 7.50 -15.14
N LYS A 310 -10.85 7.22 -16.08
CA LYS A 310 -12.21 7.77 -16.11
C LYS A 310 -13.20 6.74 -15.55
N ALA A 311 -13.98 7.11 -14.54
CA ALA A 311 -15.19 6.37 -14.11
C ALA A 311 -16.34 6.64 -15.10
N VAL A 312 -17.58 6.11 -14.93
CA VAL A 312 -18.68 5.97 -15.93
C VAL A 312 -19.99 6.78 -15.64
N CYS A 313 -20.57 7.51 -16.63
CA CYS A 313 -21.95 8.06 -16.87
C CYS A 313 -22.25 9.60 -16.96
N CYS A 314 -23.50 10.05 -17.21
CA CYS A 314 -23.89 10.86 -18.41
C CYS A 314 -24.70 12.19 -18.28
N ARG A 315 -24.48 13.19 -19.17
CA ARG A 315 -25.47 14.24 -19.61
C ARG A 315 -25.15 14.90 -20.97
N TRP A 316 -26.16 15.16 -21.80
CA TRP A 316 -26.14 16.09 -22.96
C TRP A 316 -27.40 16.98 -22.98
N SER A 317 -27.25 18.17 -23.54
CA SER A 317 -28.26 19.21 -23.78
C SER A 317 -28.80 19.13 -25.21
N ARG A 318 -30.11 19.33 -25.40
CA ARG A 318 -30.73 19.60 -26.71
C ARG A 318 -31.20 21.05 -26.77
N ARG A 319 -30.70 21.77 -27.79
CA ARG A 319 -31.33 22.96 -28.37
C ARG A 319 -32.73 22.59 -28.88
N SER A 320 -33.72 23.38 -28.50
CA SER A 320 -35.08 23.32 -29.00
C SER A 320 -35.21 24.21 -30.25
N LEU A 321 -35.41 23.56 -31.40
CA LEU A 321 -36.10 24.11 -32.56
C LEU A 321 -37.53 23.57 -32.49
N TRP A 322 -38.52 24.41 -32.18
CA TRP A 322 -39.93 24.13 -32.47
C TRP A 322 -40.58 25.42 -32.99
N LYS A 323 -40.95 25.38 -34.27
CA LYS A 323 -42.01 26.19 -34.85
C LYS A 323 -43.35 25.57 -34.44
N HIS A 324 -44.33 26.40 -34.07
CA HIS A 324 -45.72 26.14 -34.41
C HIS A 324 -46.50 27.45 -34.53
N ASP A 325 -47.23 27.52 -35.65
CA ASP A 325 -48.13 28.59 -36.07
C ASP A 325 -49.40 28.73 -35.20
N ARG A 326 -49.88 29.97 -35.09
CA ARG A 326 -51.27 30.49 -35.34
C ARG A 326 -51.55 31.73 -34.47
N PRO A 327 -52.55 32.58 -34.81
CA PRO A 327 -53.01 33.10 -36.10
C PRO A 327 -53.10 34.67 -36.06
N PRO A 328 -53.64 35.37 -37.08
CA PRO A 328 -53.53 36.83 -37.21
C PRO A 328 -54.74 37.60 -36.69
N ASP A 329 -54.53 38.82 -36.16
CA ASP A 329 -55.45 39.98 -36.22
C ASP A 329 -54.67 41.22 -35.76
N ARG A 330 -54.42 42.18 -36.66
CA ARG A 330 -55.21 43.40 -36.95
C ARG A 330 -55.11 44.51 -35.90
N ASN A 331 -54.58 45.63 -36.41
CA ASN A 331 -54.89 47.03 -36.11
C ASN A 331 -54.21 47.75 -34.93
N SER A 332 -53.33 48.67 -35.36
CA SER A 332 -53.44 50.14 -35.23
C SER A 332 -52.84 50.85 -34.01
N GLN A 333 -51.94 51.78 -34.38
CA GLN A 333 -51.81 53.18 -33.96
C GLN A 333 -50.71 53.60 -32.96
N ALA A 334 -50.06 54.69 -33.38
CA ALA A 334 -49.41 55.79 -32.63
C ALA A 334 -48.12 55.45 -31.86
N ASP A 335 -46.99 56.16 -32.00
CA ASP A 335 -46.66 57.46 -32.60
C ASP A 335 -45.25 57.42 -33.23
#